data_AF-A0A381XRI1-F1
#
_entry.id   AF-A0A381XRI1-F1
#
_cell.length_a   1.000
_cell.length_b   1.000
_cell.length_c   1.000
_cell.angle_alpha   90.00
_cell.angle_beta   90.00
_cell.angle_gamma   90.00
#
_symmetry.space_group_name_H-M   'P 1'
#
loop_
_entity.id
_entity.type
_entity.pdbx_description
1 polymer ?
#
loop_
_entity_poly.entity_id
_entity_poly.type
_entity_poly.pdbx_seq_one_letter_code
_entity_poly.pdbx_strand_id
1 'polypeptide(L)'
;MANATERELQKQIGIIKRYAEIGKAATFDTDYEFLEPMTRTLDDVQVATGKIEQGDKKRHYALFWMVKNTQFDEIAFNNLNENNTDKAIDIWEKTLKSVVTKKNYSSYLNLSTLYAALSVTNTMIDLPMLQKSFKIKSQVLNSESLKFLSELISTNPNSVDATEISKRFVDETYEWLKPYIDKPLIIQRDNEQISVFEEEWEGKGITVQDLINLFRSYPENIRTYFSDKFTEIPISNIETTINKTEILRKKDPHNAEEFGHELYEKTIDDLKQVEKILGTANIQYQMLASKLAGEILQCAIEFFNVFIKDDELDPGEEAIGLCDLAKTIGATGQIDERIEDTTETIQKWVDGKSEREAYKKVANECEYINNELLLCNDSRPSIQNARLLIKKCEPKLLQLKTKDDGKPYIDTSDLVVNVAMGMIVAELNSAQENFTPSQIDSLSAKLSQARNLIATIRRMDMSSATKNRLLTNITSIVSSDVQIKAAIEKRSSSCYIATMAYGSYEHPQVLILREYRDHKLSRSTLGRAFIKSYYAASPYFVVALKNHHRINKLIRSALNIFIGSLKNE
;
A
#
# COMPACT_ATOMS: atom_id res chain seq x y z
N MET A 1 -47.58 15.06 -40.63
CA MET A 1 -48.11 14.04 -39.71
C MET A 1 -47.49 12.69 -40.03
N ALA A 2 -47.16 11.87 -39.03
CA ALA A 2 -46.50 10.57 -39.25
C ALA A 2 -47.40 9.51 -39.88
N ASN A 3 -48.72 9.60 -39.64
CA ASN A 3 -49.74 8.71 -40.18
C ASN A 3 -50.43 9.25 -41.44
N ALA A 4 -49.78 10.15 -42.18
CA ALA A 4 -50.26 10.57 -43.49
C ALA A 4 -50.30 9.38 -44.45
N THR A 5 -51.38 9.28 -45.22
CA THR A 5 -51.55 8.28 -46.28
C THR A 5 -50.59 8.56 -47.43
N GLU A 6 -50.26 7.52 -48.21
CA GLU A 6 -49.41 7.68 -49.39
C GLU A 6 -49.99 8.71 -50.38
N ARG A 7 -51.32 8.73 -50.53
CA ARG A 7 -52.02 9.71 -51.35
C ARG A 7 -51.80 11.14 -50.87
N GLU A 8 -51.83 11.38 -49.56
CA GLU A 8 -51.56 12.70 -48.98
C GLU A 8 -50.10 13.10 -49.16
N LEU A 9 -49.16 12.19 -48.93
CA LEU A 9 -47.74 12.44 -49.14
C LEU A 9 -47.44 12.83 -50.60
N GLN A 10 -47.93 12.04 -51.57
CA GLN A 10 -47.75 12.34 -52.99
C GLN A 10 -48.40 13.66 -53.41
N LYS A 11 -49.56 13.99 -52.81
CA LYS A 11 -50.21 15.30 -53.02
C LYS A 11 -49.31 16.44 -52.55
N GLN A 12 -48.76 16.34 -51.34
CA GLN A 12 -47.89 17.40 -50.79
C GLN A 12 -46.58 17.54 -51.59
N ILE A 13 -45.94 16.42 -51.95
CA ILE A 13 -44.75 16.42 -52.81
C ILE A 13 -45.05 17.11 -54.15
N GLY A 14 -46.21 16.80 -54.76
CA GLY A 14 -46.64 17.44 -56.01
C GLY A 14 -46.87 18.95 -55.88
N ILE A 15 -47.41 19.41 -54.75
CA ILE A 15 -47.56 20.85 -54.46
C ILE A 15 -46.19 21.51 -54.34
N ILE A 16 -45.28 20.95 -53.54
CA ILE A 16 -43.93 21.54 -53.36
C ILE A 16 -43.21 21.64 -54.71
N LYS A 17 -43.28 20.60 -55.55
CA LYS A 17 -42.67 20.59 -56.89
C LYS A 17 -43.18 21.74 -57.77
N ARG A 18 -44.50 21.90 -57.87
CA ARG A 18 -45.11 22.97 -58.69
C ARG A 18 -44.77 24.38 -58.20
N TYR A 19 -44.68 24.58 -56.89
CA TYR A 19 -44.27 25.86 -56.32
C TYR A 19 -42.80 26.16 -56.60
N ALA A 20 -41.93 25.15 -56.47
CA ALA A 20 -40.51 25.27 -56.79
C ALA A 20 -40.27 25.62 -58.27
N GLU A 21 -41.03 25.04 -59.20
CA GLU A 21 -40.95 25.34 -60.65
C GLU A 21 -41.19 26.82 -60.99
N ILE A 22 -41.99 27.53 -60.18
CA ILE A 22 -42.28 28.96 -60.35
C ILE A 22 -41.47 29.86 -59.41
N GLY A 23 -40.43 29.32 -58.76
CA GLY A 23 -39.56 30.08 -57.87
C GLY A 23 -40.22 30.52 -56.56
N LYS A 24 -41.26 29.83 -56.09
CA LYS A 24 -41.97 30.12 -54.83
C LYS A 24 -41.82 28.98 -53.84
N ALA A 25 -41.92 29.30 -52.54
CA ALA A 25 -42.04 28.29 -51.48
C ALA A 25 -43.51 27.92 -51.24
N ALA A 26 -43.79 26.63 -51.07
CA ALA A 26 -45.10 26.16 -50.63
C ALA A 26 -45.21 26.29 -49.10
N THR A 27 -46.36 26.78 -48.64
CA THR A 27 -46.72 26.83 -47.21
C THR A 27 -47.85 25.83 -46.92
N PHE A 28 -47.86 25.30 -45.71
CA PHE A 28 -48.85 24.32 -45.25
C PHE A 28 -49.36 24.66 -43.85
N ASP A 29 -50.55 24.18 -43.50
CA ASP A 29 -51.13 24.36 -42.16
C ASP A 29 -50.26 23.75 -41.04
N THR A 30 -49.33 22.86 -41.38
CA THR A 30 -48.37 22.27 -40.45
C THR A 30 -47.07 23.06 -40.30
N ASP A 31 -46.96 24.23 -40.95
CA ASP A 31 -45.82 25.14 -40.82
C ASP A 31 -46.01 25.99 -39.56
N TYR A 32 -46.08 25.32 -38.41
CA TYR A 32 -46.36 25.96 -37.12
C TYR A 32 -45.30 26.99 -36.74
N GLU A 33 -45.71 28.06 -36.06
CA GLU A 33 -44.85 29.18 -35.67
C GLU A 33 -43.68 28.77 -34.76
N PHE A 34 -43.86 27.73 -33.95
CA PHE A 34 -42.79 27.19 -33.09
C PHE A 34 -41.74 26.37 -33.86
N LEU A 35 -41.98 26.04 -35.13
CA LEU A 35 -40.97 25.43 -35.99
C LEU A 35 -40.21 26.55 -36.69
N GLU A 36 -38.89 26.41 -36.77
CA GLU A 36 -38.07 27.37 -37.50
C GLU A 36 -38.48 27.42 -38.98
N PRO A 37 -38.40 28.59 -39.64
CA PRO A 37 -38.73 28.71 -41.05
C PRO A 37 -37.93 27.73 -41.91
N MET A 38 -38.62 26.75 -42.50
CA MET A 38 -37.99 25.73 -43.33
C MET A 38 -38.01 26.14 -44.81
N THR A 39 -36.83 26.10 -45.44
CA THR A 39 -36.73 26.17 -46.90
C THR A 39 -36.88 24.76 -47.47
N ARG A 40 -37.83 24.56 -48.39
CA ARG A 40 -38.09 23.25 -49.01
C ARG A 40 -37.54 23.24 -50.43
N THR A 41 -36.31 22.76 -50.62
CA THR A 41 -35.77 22.56 -51.97
C THR A 41 -36.24 21.22 -52.56
N LEU A 42 -36.18 21.09 -53.89
CA LEU A 42 -36.51 19.82 -54.55
C LEU A 42 -35.60 18.68 -54.08
N ASP A 43 -34.33 18.96 -53.82
CA ASP A 43 -33.35 17.99 -53.35
C ASP A 43 -33.68 17.53 -51.92
N ASP A 44 -33.95 18.47 -51.00
CA ASP A 44 -34.33 18.15 -49.61
C ASP A 44 -35.59 17.28 -49.56
N VAL A 45 -36.58 17.59 -50.39
CA VAL A 45 -37.83 16.81 -50.48
C VAL A 45 -37.56 15.41 -51.02
N GLN A 46 -36.68 15.26 -52.00
CA GLN A 46 -36.30 13.95 -52.54
C GLN A 46 -35.56 13.12 -51.49
N VAL A 47 -34.60 13.72 -50.78
CA VAL A 47 -33.88 13.08 -49.67
C VAL A 47 -34.84 12.68 -48.54
N ALA A 48 -35.75 13.57 -48.13
CA ALA A 48 -36.73 13.30 -47.09
C ALA A 48 -37.69 12.17 -47.48
N THR A 49 -38.14 12.15 -48.75
CA THR A 49 -39.03 11.09 -49.26
C THR A 49 -38.31 9.73 -49.25
N GLY A 50 -37.08 9.66 -49.73
CA GLY A 50 -36.29 8.42 -49.71
C GLY A 50 -36.00 7.92 -48.29
N LYS A 51 -35.89 8.83 -47.31
CA LYS A 51 -35.71 8.48 -45.89
C LYS A 51 -36.94 7.77 -45.30
N ILE A 52 -38.15 8.02 -45.78
CA ILE A 52 -39.38 7.43 -45.22
C ILE A 52 -40.04 6.33 -46.08
N GLU A 53 -39.43 5.99 -47.21
CA GLU A 53 -39.93 4.92 -48.10
C GLU A 53 -39.85 3.54 -47.43
N GLN A 54 -38.79 3.29 -46.66
CA GLN A 54 -38.62 2.04 -45.92
C GLN A 54 -39.40 2.06 -44.60
N GLY A 55 -40.19 1.02 -44.35
CA GLY A 55 -41.07 0.94 -43.17
C GLY A 55 -40.35 1.14 -41.82
N ASP A 56 -39.13 0.61 -41.66
CA ASP A 56 -38.37 0.77 -40.42
C ASP A 56 -37.83 2.20 -40.24
N LYS A 57 -37.38 2.86 -41.31
CA LYS A 57 -36.98 4.26 -41.26
C LYS A 57 -38.18 5.18 -41.05
N LYS A 58 -39.32 4.90 -41.69
CA LYS A 58 -40.58 5.62 -41.43
C LYS A 58 -40.96 5.56 -39.95
N ARG A 59 -40.81 4.39 -39.32
CA ARG A 59 -41.06 4.19 -37.89
C ARG A 59 -40.10 4.96 -37.01
N HIS A 60 -38.83 5.01 -37.37
CA HIS A 60 -37.80 5.82 -36.71
C HIS A 60 -38.17 7.30 -36.70
N TYR A 61 -38.41 7.92 -37.87
CA TYR A 61 -38.75 9.34 -37.95
C TYR A 61 -40.13 9.66 -37.33
N ALA A 62 -41.06 8.71 -37.34
CA ALA A 62 -42.37 8.88 -36.70
C ALA A 62 -42.30 9.14 -35.18
N LEU A 63 -41.20 8.77 -34.51
CA LEU A 63 -40.99 9.08 -33.08
C LEU A 63 -40.88 10.58 -32.80
N PHE A 64 -40.47 11.35 -33.81
CA PHE A 64 -40.22 12.79 -33.77
C PHE A 64 -41.36 13.59 -34.41
N TRP A 65 -42.42 12.93 -34.86
CA TRP A 65 -43.55 13.57 -35.52
C TRP A 65 -44.85 13.33 -34.76
N MET A 66 -45.83 14.20 -35.03
CA MET A 66 -47.17 14.08 -34.47
C MET A 66 -48.07 13.20 -35.36
N VAL A 67 -49.07 12.57 -34.75
CA VAL A 67 -50.06 11.68 -35.38
C VAL A 67 -51.49 12.17 -35.09
N LYS A 68 -52.38 12.07 -36.08
CA LYS A 68 -53.81 12.38 -35.92
C LYS A 68 -54.62 11.09 -35.85
N ASN A 69 -55.05 10.67 -34.66
CA ASN A 69 -55.75 9.39 -34.47
C ASN A 69 -57.09 9.53 -33.74
N THR A 70 -57.19 10.43 -32.76
CA THR A 70 -58.38 10.61 -31.92
C THR A 70 -59.04 11.96 -32.13
N GLN A 71 -60.27 12.13 -31.64
CA GLN A 71 -60.95 13.43 -31.64
C GLN A 71 -60.19 14.47 -30.80
N PHE A 72 -59.50 14.06 -29.73
CA PHE A 72 -58.65 14.97 -28.95
C PHE A 72 -57.47 15.50 -29.79
N ASP A 73 -56.86 14.65 -30.61
CA ASP A 73 -55.79 15.08 -31.52
C ASP A 73 -56.32 16.10 -32.53
N GLU A 74 -57.51 15.88 -33.09
CA GLU A 74 -58.14 16.82 -34.01
C GLU A 74 -58.39 18.20 -33.36
N ILE A 75 -58.95 18.22 -32.14
CA ILE A 75 -59.18 19.47 -31.42
C ILE A 75 -57.85 20.17 -31.09
N ALA A 76 -56.82 19.41 -30.69
CA ALA A 76 -55.50 19.95 -30.39
C ALA A 76 -54.84 20.56 -31.64
N PHE A 77 -54.88 19.87 -32.79
CA PHE A 77 -54.33 20.41 -34.04
C PHE A 77 -55.07 21.65 -34.53
N ASN A 78 -56.40 21.71 -34.38
CA ASN A 78 -57.15 22.93 -34.71
C ASN A 78 -56.70 24.12 -33.84
N ASN A 79 -56.41 23.89 -32.56
CA ASN A 79 -55.84 24.94 -31.70
C ASN A 79 -54.41 25.32 -32.12
N LEU A 80 -53.56 24.36 -32.53
CA LEU A 80 -52.22 24.67 -33.05
C LEU A 80 -52.28 25.51 -34.33
N ASN A 81 -53.21 25.22 -35.24
CA ASN A 81 -53.42 26.01 -36.46
C ASN A 81 -53.87 27.46 -36.18
N GLU A 82 -54.47 27.70 -35.02
CA GLU A 82 -54.88 29.03 -34.53
C GLU A 82 -53.83 29.65 -33.59
N ASN A 83 -52.61 29.11 -33.53
CA ASN A 83 -51.52 29.51 -32.63
C ASN A 83 -51.88 29.46 -31.13
N ASN A 84 -52.89 28.67 -30.75
CA ASN A 84 -53.31 28.43 -29.37
C ASN A 84 -52.55 27.23 -28.75
N THR A 85 -51.22 27.29 -28.70
CA THR A 85 -50.35 26.17 -28.27
C THR A 85 -50.67 25.66 -26.86
N ASP A 86 -50.90 26.56 -25.90
CA ASP A 86 -51.23 26.17 -24.51
C ASP A 86 -52.52 25.34 -24.41
N LYS A 87 -53.52 25.65 -25.23
CA LYS A 87 -54.77 24.88 -25.28
C LYS A 87 -54.54 23.49 -25.86
N ALA A 88 -53.72 23.37 -26.90
CA ALA A 88 -53.35 22.07 -27.46
C ALA A 88 -52.61 21.20 -26.44
N ILE A 89 -51.71 21.80 -25.66
CA ILE A 89 -51.03 21.14 -24.54
C ILE A 89 -52.04 20.66 -23.50
N ASP A 90 -52.93 21.53 -23.02
CA ASP A 90 -53.96 21.19 -22.01
C ASP A 90 -54.88 20.05 -22.47
N ILE A 91 -55.28 20.05 -23.75
CA ILE A 91 -56.09 18.98 -24.35
C ILE A 91 -55.36 17.64 -24.24
N TRP A 92 -54.10 17.56 -24.69
CA TRP A 92 -53.36 16.31 -24.62
C TRP A 92 -53.07 15.91 -23.18
N GLU A 93 -52.67 16.84 -22.31
CA GLU A 93 -52.41 16.56 -20.88
C GLU A 93 -53.60 15.93 -20.17
N LYS A 94 -54.82 16.39 -20.45
CA LYS A 94 -56.06 15.81 -19.87
C LYS A 94 -56.32 14.36 -20.27
N THR A 95 -55.70 13.88 -21.35
CA THR A 95 -55.82 12.48 -21.79
C THR A 95 -54.75 11.55 -21.20
N LEU A 96 -53.68 12.11 -20.64
CA LEU A 96 -52.62 11.35 -19.99
C LEU A 96 -53.20 10.67 -18.73
N LYS A 97 -52.78 9.43 -18.49
CA LYS A 97 -53.19 8.61 -17.33
C LYS A 97 -51.97 8.04 -16.60
N SER A 98 -52.16 7.07 -15.73
CA SER A 98 -51.05 6.34 -15.10
C SER A 98 -50.31 5.42 -16.07
N VAL A 99 -50.97 4.95 -17.14
CA VAL A 99 -50.41 4.00 -18.10
C VAL A 99 -50.75 4.41 -19.54
N VAL A 100 -49.80 4.19 -20.46
CA VAL A 100 -49.99 4.38 -21.89
C VAL A 100 -50.76 3.19 -22.47
N THR A 101 -51.86 3.48 -23.15
CA THR A 101 -52.77 2.52 -23.80
C THR A 101 -53.00 2.94 -25.24
N LYS A 102 -53.57 2.05 -26.08
CA LYS A 102 -53.97 2.41 -27.46
C LYS A 102 -54.87 3.66 -27.54
N LYS A 103 -55.69 3.92 -26.50
CA LYS A 103 -56.66 5.03 -26.48
C LYS A 103 -56.04 6.41 -26.29
N ASN A 104 -54.90 6.48 -25.58
CA ASN A 104 -54.20 7.74 -25.28
C ASN A 104 -52.78 7.80 -25.88
N TYR A 105 -52.34 6.76 -26.59
CA TYR A 105 -51.01 6.66 -27.19
C TYR A 105 -50.63 7.88 -28.03
N SER A 106 -51.53 8.32 -28.93
CA SER A 106 -51.28 9.47 -29.79
C SER A 106 -51.05 10.75 -29.00
N SER A 107 -51.78 10.96 -27.91
CA SER A 107 -51.62 12.14 -27.06
C SER A 107 -50.29 12.17 -26.32
N TYR A 108 -49.79 11.02 -25.82
CA TYR A 108 -48.42 10.95 -25.27
C TYR A 108 -47.35 11.21 -26.33
N LEU A 109 -47.51 10.61 -27.52
CA LEU A 109 -46.55 10.79 -28.62
C LEU A 109 -46.52 12.26 -29.06
N ASN A 110 -47.70 12.86 -29.28
CA ASN A 110 -47.83 14.23 -29.74
C ASN A 110 -47.32 15.22 -28.70
N LEU A 111 -47.72 15.07 -27.44
CA LEU A 111 -47.31 15.98 -26.37
C LEU A 111 -45.81 15.93 -26.12
N SER A 112 -45.20 14.74 -26.10
CA SER A 112 -43.75 14.62 -25.98
C SER A 112 -43.02 15.27 -27.17
N THR A 113 -43.53 15.08 -28.39
CA THR A 113 -42.96 15.72 -29.59
C THR A 113 -43.13 17.25 -29.56
N LEU A 114 -44.30 17.75 -29.17
CA LEU A 114 -44.55 19.20 -29.07
C LEU A 114 -43.65 19.84 -28.00
N TYR A 115 -43.51 19.22 -26.82
CA TYR A 115 -42.59 19.72 -25.81
C TYR A 115 -41.14 19.74 -26.28
N ALA A 116 -40.69 18.73 -27.03
CA ALA A 116 -39.34 18.75 -27.60
C ALA A 116 -39.17 19.95 -28.56
N ALA A 117 -40.14 20.14 -29.47
CA ALA A 117 -40.10 21.23 -30.44
C ALA A 117 -40.13 22.62 -29.81
N LEU A 118 -40.90 22.81 -28.73
CA LEU A 118 -40.98 24.09 -28.00
C LEU A 118 -39.76 24.35 -27.12
N SER A 119 -39.06 23.29 -26.70
CA SER A 119 -37.99 23.41 -25.71
C SER A 119 -36.63 23.83 -26.27
N VAL A 120 -36.44 23.79 -27.59
CA VAL A 120 -35.14 24.09 -28.22
C VAL A 120 -35.36 25.00 -29.41
N THR A 121 -34.77 26.20 -29.34
CA THR A 121 -34.65 27.14 -30.46
C THR A 121 -33.17 27.48 -30.68
N ASN A 122 -32.83 28.12 -31.80
CA ASN A 122 -31.47 28.60 -32.03
C ASN A 122 -30.95 29.56 -30.92
N THR A 123 -31.84 30.16 -30.14
CA THR A 123 -31.52 31.19 -29.14
C THR A 123 -31.73 30.74 -27.69
N MET A 124 -32.51 29.68 -27.43
CA MET A 124 -32.87 29.27 -26.07
C MET A 124 -33.09 27.76 -25.95
N ILE A 125 -32.71 27.19 -24.80
CA ILE A 125 -33.08 25.82 -24.39
C ILE A 125 -33.86 25.88 -23.07
N ASP A 126 -35.15 25.51 -23.11
CA ASP A 126 -35.96 25.26 -21.91
C ASP A 126 -35.73 23.83 -21.42
N LEU A 127 -34.71 23.67 -20.57
CA LEU A 127 -34.30 22.38 -20.03
C LEU A 127 -35.42 21.67 -19.23
N PRO A 128 -36.19 22.33 -18.34
CA PRO A 128 -37.35 21.71 -17.68
C PRO A 128 -38.40 21.15 -18.66
N MET A 129 -38.71 21.89 -19.73
CA MET A 129 -39.64 21.43 -20.75
C MET A 129 -39.07 20.25 -21.56
N LEU A 130 -37.79 20.30 -21.91
CA LEU A 130 -37.08 19.20 -22.59
C LEU A 130 -37.06 17.94 -21.72
N GLN A 131 -36.79 18.07 -20.43
CA GLN A 131 -36.86 16.96 -19.47
C GLN A 131 -38.28 16.36 -19.39
N LYS A 132 -39.31 17.21 -19.38
CA LYS A 132 -40.72 16.77 -19.41
C LYS A 132 -41.03 16.01 -20.70
N SER A 133 -40.53 16.49 -21.85
CA SER A 133 -40.64 15.81 -23.14
C SER A 133 -40.07 14.39 -23.08
N PHE A 134 -38.81 14.24 -22.65
CA PHE A 134 -38.13 12.95 -22.63
C PHE A 134 -38.74 11.99 -21.60
N LYS A 135 -39.24 12.52 -20.47
CA LYS A 135 -39.99 11.71 -19.50
C LYS A 135 -41.26 11.11 -20.11
N ILE A 136 -42.06 11.91 -20.81
CA ILE A 136 -43.27 11.43 -21.50
C ILE A 136 -42.90 10.48 -22.63
N LYS A 137 -41.82 10.79 -23.39
CA LYS A 137 -41.34 9.93 -24.47
C LYS A 137 -40.88 8.56 -23.96
N SER A 138 -40.21 8.50 -22.81
CA SER A 138 -39.88 7.23 -22.15
C SER A 138 -41.13 6.39 -21.90
N GLN A 139 -42.23 6.99 -21.45
CA GLN A 139 -43.48 6.27 -21.22
C GLN A 139 -44.06 5.70 -22.53
N VAL A 140 -43.91 6.40 -23.66
CA VAL A 140 -44.31 5.90 -24.99
C VAL A 140 -43.46 4.71 -25.39
N LEU A 141 -42.14 4.87 -25.37
CA LEU A 141 -41.17 3.90 -25.87
C LEU A 141 -41.14 2.61 -25.05
N ASN A 142 -41.42 2.69 -23.75
CA ASN A 142 -41.42 1.55 -22.84
C ASN A 142 -42.82 0.97 -22.60
N SER A 143 -43.84 1.42 -23.34
CA SER A 143 -45.20 0.90 -23.18
C SER A 143 -45.44 -0.39 -23.97
N GLU A 144 -46.33 -1.25 -23.46
CA GLU A 144 -46.86 -2.38 -24.21
C GLU A 144 -47.59 -1.94 -25.51
N SER A 145 -48.03 -0.68 -25.54
CA SER A 145 -48.69 -0.08 -26.70
C SER A 145 -47.73 0.42 -27.77
N LEU A 146 -46.40 0.30 -27.64
CA LEU A 146 -45.44 0.75 -28.67
C LEU A 146 -45.73 0.16 -30.06
N LYS A 147 -46.17 -1.10 -30.12
CA LYS A 147 -46.57 -1.76 -31.38
C LYS A 147 -47.68 -1.01 -32.12
N PHE A 148 -48.53 -0.28 -31.38
CA PHE A 148 -49.60 0.53 -31.94
C PHE A 148 -49.08 1.65 -32.85
N LEU A 149 -47.85 2.14 -32.66
CA LEU A 149 -47.24 3.10 -33.60
C LEU A 149 -47.20 2.55 -35.02
N SER A 150 -46.91 1.25 -35.16
CA SER A 150 -46.80 0.59 -36.46
C SER A 150 -48.17 0.44 -37.12
N GLU A 151 -49.21 0.19 -36.32
CA GLU A 151 -50.61 0.22 -36.78
C GLU A 151 -50.98 1.63 -37.27
N LEU A 152 -50.57 2.69 -36.56
CA LEU A 152 -50.88 4.08 -36.93
C LEU A 152 -50.21 4.52 -38.24
N ILE A 153 -48.97 4.10 -38.50
CA ILE A 153 -48.20 4.57 -39.68
C ILE A 153 -48.21 3.57 -40.85
N SER A 154 -49.01 2.50 -40.74
CA SER A 154 -49.16 1.43 -41.73
C SER A 154 -47.86 0.68 -42.03
N THR A 155 -47.08 0.32 -40.99
CA THR A 155 -45.85 -0.47 -41.11
C THR A 155 -45.98 -1.82 -40.38
N ASN A 156 -45.12 -2.80 -40.71
CA ASN A 156 -45.19 -4.14 -40.14
C ASN A 156 -44.98 -4.11 -38.60
N PRO A 157 -45.97 -4.52 -37.77
CA PRO A 157 -45.87 -4.46 -36.31
C PRO A 157 -44.96 -5.54 -35.69
N ASN A 158 -44.59 -6.59 -36.45
CA ASN A 158 -43.78 -7.69 -35.94
C ASN A 158 -42.28 -7.38 -35.86
N SER A 159 -41.82 -6.25 -36.40
CA SER A 159 -40.42 -5.81 -36.34
C SER A 159 -40.15 -4.77 -35.24
N VAL A 160 -41.04 -4.65 -34.25
CA VAL A 160 -40.92 -3.67 -33.16
C VAL A 160 -40.09 -4.25 -32.01
N ASP A 161 -38.83 -3.84 -31.95
CA ASP A 161 -37.95 -4.01 -30.79
C ASP A 161 -37.84 -2.67 -30.04
N ALA A 162 -38.40 -2.62 -28.82
CA ALA A 162 -38.40 -1.40 -28.01
C ALA A 162 -37.00 -0.91 -27.65
N THR A 163 -36.03 -1.83 -27.48
CA THR A 163 -34.65 -1.48 -27.16
C THR A 163 -33.99 -0.82 -28.37
N GLU A 164 -34.10 -1.44 -29.54
CA GLU A 164 -33.53 -0.91 -30.79
C GLU A 164 -34.15 0.45 -31.14
N ILE A 165 -35.47 0.59 -31.02
CA ILE A 165 -36.18 1.86 -31.26
C ILE A 165 -35.70 2.94 -30.28
N SER A 166 -35.53 2.59 -29.00
CA SER A 166 -35.03 3.53 -27.99
C SER A 166 -33.58 3.95 -28.25
N LYS A 167 -32.71 3.03 -28.68
CA LYS A 167 -31.32 3.36 -29.07
C LYS A 167 -31.29 4.33 -30.25
N ARG A 168 -32.09 4.08 -31.28
CA ARG A 168 -32.19 4.99 -32.42
C ARG A 168 -32.74 6.36 -32.03
N PHE A 169 -33.71 6.40 -31.12
CA PHE A 169 -34.20 7.66 -30.56
C PHE A 169 -33.06 8.43 -29.84
N VAL A 170 -32.28 7.74 -29.00
CA VAL A 170 -31.08 8.30 -28.36
C VAL A 170 -30.13 8.88 -29.40
N ASP A 171 -29.77 8.12 -30.44
CA ASP A 171 -28.82 8.55 -31.48
C ASP A 171 -29.28 9.83 -32.20
N GLU A 172 -30.53 9.87 -32.63
CA GLU A 172 -31.06 11.03 -33.35
C GLU A 172 -31.15 12.26 -32.43
N THR A 173 -31.58 12.07 -31.16
CA THR A 173 -31.61 13.18 -30.20
C THR A 173 -30.22 13.68 -29.82
N TYR A 174 -29.23 12.80 -29.77
CA TYR A 174 -27.85 13.19 -29.56
C TYR A 174 -27.36 14.05 -30.73
N GLU A 175 -27.51 13.59 -31.97
CA GLU A 175 -27.10 14.38 -33.14
C GLU A 175 -27.87 15.70 -33.25
N TRP A 176 -29.15 15.75 -32.83
CA TRP A 176 -29.93 16.98 -32.74
C TRP A 176 -29.38 17.95 -31.70
N LEU A 177 -29.02 17.47 -30.49
CA LEU A 177 -28.59 18.33 -29.38
C LEU A 177 -27.08 18.63 -29.39
N LYS A 178 -26.29 17.85 -30.13
CA LYS A 178 -24.83 17.97 -30.28
C LYS A 178 -24.32 19.37 -30.62
N PRO A 179 -24.99 20.16 -31.50
CA PRO A 179 -24.55 21.53 -31.77
C PRO A 179 -24.61 22.45 -30.54
N TYR A 180 -25.38 22.11 -29.51
CA TYR A 180 -25.62 22.94 -28.32
C TYR A 180 -24.83 22.48 -27.09
N ILE A 181 -24.07 21.38 -27.17
CA ILE A 181 -23.35 20.81 -26.03
C ILE A 181 -22.16 21.70 -25.66
N ASP A 182 -22.17 22.22 -24.44
CA ASP A 182 -21.11 23.08 -23.87
C ASP A 182 -20.74 24.27 -24.79
N LYS A 183 -21.69 24.75 -25.61
CA LYS A 183 -21.54 25.91 -26.49
C LYS A 183 -22.47 27.05 -26.10
N PRO A 184 -22.04 28.32 -26.28
CA PRO A 184 -22.94 29.45 -26.13
C PRO A 184 -24.00 29.44 -27.24
N LEU A 185 -25.25 29.77 -26.89
CA LEU A 185 -26.33 29.92 -27.88
C LEU A 185 -26.14 31.22 -28.69
N ILE A 186 -26.57 31.22 -29.95
CA ILE A 186 -26.47 32.41 -30.81
C ILE A 186 -27.53 33.42 -30.38
N ILE A 187 -27.12 34.61 -29.94
CA ILE A 187 -28.04 35.71 -29.67
C ILE A 187 -28.15 36.55 -30.96
N GLN A 188 -29.31 36.56 -31.62
CA GLN A 188 -29.60 37.55 -32.66
C GLN A 188 -29.88 38.91 -31.99
N ARG A 189 -29.09 39.93 -32.30
CA ARG A 189 -29.47 41.34 -32.12
C ARG A 189 -29.76 41.95 -33.49
N ASP A 190 -30.73 42.86 -33.50
CA ASP A 190 -31.33 43.49 -34.68
C ASP A 190 -30.31 43.84 -35.79
N ASN A 191 -30.51 43.20 -36.94
CA ASN A 191 -30.12 43.57 -38.30
C ASN A 191 -28.69 44.02 -38.67
N GLU A 192 -27.69 44.11 -37.79
CA GLU A 192 -26.30 44.29 -38.25
C GLU A 192 -25.28 43.90 -37.17
N GLN A 193 -24.37 42.98 -37.54
CA GLN A 193 -23.17 42.51 -36.83
C GLN A 193 -23.35 41.39 -35.77
N ILE A 194 -22.86 40.21 -36.15
CA ILE A 194 -22.46 39.12 -35.24
C ILE A 194 -21.20 39.58 -34.51
N SER A 195 -21.33 40.06 -33.28
CA SER A 195 -20.18 40.24 -32.39
C SER A 195 -20.30 39.23 -31.25
N VAL A 196 -19.48 38.18 -31.32
CA VAL A 196 -19.18 37.32 -30.17
C VAL A 196 -18.34 38.15 -29.21
N PHE A 197 -18.99 38.86 -28.29
CA PHE A 197 -18.32 39.31 -27.08
C PHE A 197 -18.76 38.38 -25.95
N GLU A 198 -17.82 37.51 -25.58
CA GLU A 198 -17.72 36.92 -24.26
C GLU A 198 -17.69 38.05 -23.25
N GLU A 199 -18.83 38.42 -22.67
CA GLU A 199 -18.95 38.91 -21.30
C GLU A 199 -20.40 39.33 -21.05
N GLU A 200 -21.03 38.55 -20.16
CA GLU A 200 -22.35 38.77 -19.56
C GLU A 200 -23.55 38.52 -20.51
N TRP A 201 -24.62 37.94 -19.96
CA TRP A 201 -25.91 37.56 -20.61
C TRP A 201 -26.05 36.10 -21.11
N GLU A 202 -26.31 35.22 -20.12
CA GLU A 202 -27.43 34.25 -20.06
C GLU A 202 -27.91 33.57 -21.35
N GLY A 203 -27.11 32.64 -21.87
CA GLY A 203 -27.55 31.68 -22.89
C GLY A 203 -26.66 30.43 -22.87
N LYS A 204 -26.64 29.71 -21.74
CA LYS A 204 -25.86 28.47 -21.65
C LYS A 204 -26.54 27.39 -22.48
N GLY A 205 -25.77 26.75 -23.38
CA GLY A 205 -26.18 25.50 -24.00
C GLY A 205 -26.36 24.37 -22.98
N ILE A 206 -26.54 23.15 -23.47
CA ILE A 206 -26.78 21.99 -22.61
C ILE A 206 -25.44 21.37 -22.17
N THR A 207 -25.31 20.97 -20.91
CA THR A 207 -24.12 20.21 -20.48
C THR A 207 -24.28 18.73 -20.80
N VAL A 208 -23.17 17.97 -20.83
CA VAL A 208 -23.23 16.50 -20.92
C VAL A 208 -24.06 15.89 -19.78
N GLN A 209 -24.00 16.47 -18.57
CA GLN A 209 -24.78 15.99 -17.43
C GLN A 209 -26.28 16.21 -17.64
N ASP A 210 -26.66 17.36 -18.20
CA ASP A 210 -28.05 17.65 -18.52
C ASP A 210 -28.59 16.67 -19.56
N LEU A 211 -27.79 16.35 -20.58
CA LEU A 211 -28.13 15.32 -21.57
C LEU A 211 -28.35 13.95 -20.92
N ILE A 212 -27.43 13.50 -20.07
CA ILE A 212 -27.60 12.21 -19.35
C ILE A 212 -28.87 12.23 -18.51
N ASN A 213 -29.16 13.37 -17.87
CA ASN A 213 -30.36 13.55 -17.05
C ASN A 213 -31.66 13.49 -17.86
N LEU A 214 -31.67 13.85 -19.15
CA LEU A 214 -32.85 13.67 -20.03
C LEU A 214 -33.30 12.21 -20.08
N PHE A 215 -32.36 11.26 -20.00
CA PHE A 215 -32.63 9.83 -20.07
C PHE A 215 -32.85 9.17 -18.70
N ARG A 216 -32.90 9.93 -17.60
CA ARG A 216 -33.02 9.36 -16.24
C ARG A 216 -34.24 8.45 -16.05
N SER A 217 -35.33 8.69 -16.77
CA SER A 217 -36.55 7.86 -16.72
C SER A 217 -36.55 6.66 -17.67
N TYR A 218 -35.44 6.40 -18.38
CA TYR A 218 -35.31 5.28 -19.32
C TYR A 218 -34.74 4.04 -18.62
N PRO A 219 -34.97 2.83 -19.19
CA PRO A 219 -34.36 1.60 -18.73
C PRO A 219 -32.83 1.68 -18.62
N GLU A 220 -32.25 0.93 -17.68
CA GLU A 220 -30.80 0.93 -17.41
C GLU A 220 -29.98 0.70 -18.67
N ASN A 221 -30.33 -0.30 -19.49
CA ASN A 221 -29.61 -0.61 -20.73
C ASN A 221 -29.59 0.54 -21.75
N ILE A 222 -30.58 1.43 -21.74
CA ILE A 222 -30.60 2.62 -22.61
C ILE A 222 -29.76 3.75 -21.99
N ARG A 223 -29.82 3.92 -20.67
CA ARG A 223 -28.98 4.88 -19.94
C ARG A 223 -27.50 4.55 -20.08
N THR A 224 -27.13 3.27 -19.95
CA THR A 224 -25.77 2.78 -20.19
C THR A 224 -25.34 3.04 -21.62
N TYR A 225 -26.16 2.64 -22.61
CA TYR A 225 -25.88 2.86 -24.03
C TYR A 225 -25.59 4.34 -24.36
N PHE A 226 -26.33 5.27 -23.77
CA PHE A 226 -26.09 6.69 -23.99
C PHE A 226 -24.83 7.19 -23.26
N SER A 227 -24.61 6.76 -22.02
CA SER A 227 -23.43 7.15 -21.22
C SER A 227 -22.13 6.65 -21.88
N ASP A 228 -22.16 5.44 -22.47
CA ASP A 228 -21.03 4.83 -23.16
C ASP A 228 -20.50 5.70 -24.32
N LYS A 229 -21.37 6.47 -24.98
CA LYS A 229 -20.95 7.41 -26.04
C LYS A 229 -19.94 8.46 -25.57
N PHE A 230 -19.89 8.72 -24.26
CA PHE A 230 -18.99 9.70 -23.65
C PHE A 230 -17.86 9.04 -22.85
N THR A 231 -17.99 7.78 -22.44
CA THR A 231 -17.03 7.10 -21.57
C THR A 231 -16.18 6.05 -22.27
N GLU A 232 -16.63 5.48 -23.40
CA GLU A 232 -15.92 4.38 -24.07
C GLU A 232 -14.49 4.77 -24.48
N ILE A 233 -14.30 5.97 -25.04
CA ILE A 233 -12.98 6.46 -25.46
C ILE A 233 -12.06 6.71 -24.24
N PRO A 234 -12.44 7.52 -23.23
CA PRO A 234 -11.63 7.69 -22.02
C PRO A 234 -11.28 6.38 -21.33
N ILE A 235 -12.24 5.46 -21.20
CA ILE A 235 -12.01 4.14 -20.58
C ILE A 235 -10.99 3.34 -21.40
N SER A 236 -11.15 3.30 -22.72
CA SER A 236 -10.22 2.59 -23.61
C SER A 236 -8.80 3.17 -23.54
N ASN A 237 -8.66 4.49 -23.48
CA ASN A 237 -7.37 5.17 -23.31
C ASN A 237 -6.70 4.79 -21.99
N ILE A 238 -7.43 4.83 -20.89
CA ILE A 238 -6.93 4.44 -19.56
C ILE A 238 -6.48 2.98 -19.57
N GLU A 239 -7.33 2.05 -20.00
CA GLU A 239 -7.00 0.62 -20.02
C GLU A 239 -5.81 0.31 -20.93
N THR A 240 -5.73 0.97 -22.09
CA THR A 240 -4.59 0.83 -23.01
C THR A 240 -3.30 1.35 -22.37
N THR A 241 -3.36 2.45 -21.64
CA THR A 241 -2.19 3.05 -20.99
C THR A 241 -1.72 2.22 -19.80
N ILE A 242 -2.64 1.72 -18.97
CA ILE A 242 -2.34 0.75 -17.89
C ILE A 242 -1.60 -0.47 -18.46
N ASN A 243 -2.13 -1.08 -19.52
CA ASN A 243 -1.52 -2.26 -20.13
C ASN A 243 -0.11 -1.96 -20.69
N LYS A 244 0.11 -0.77 -21.27
CA LYS A 244 1.43 -0.34 -21.73
C LYS A 244 2.41 -0.18 -20.57
N THR A 245 1.99 0.49 -19.49
CA THR A 245 2.79 0.68 -18.29
C THR A 245 3.14 -0.65 -17.63
N GLU A 246 2.20 -1.59 -17.54
CA GLU A 246 2.45 -2.93 -17.00
C GLU A 246 3.57 -3.66 -17.77
N ILE A 247 3.54 -3.57 -19.11
CA ILE A 247 4.57 -4.17 -19.96
C ILE A 247 5.93 -3.49 -19.76
N LEU A 248 5.96 -2.16 -19.72
CA LEU A 248 7.18 -1.38 -19.53
C LEU A 248 7.81 -1.63 -18.16
N ARG A 249 7.02 -1.54 -17.08
CA ARG A 249 7.46 -1.81 -15.71
C ARG A 249 8.05 -3.20 -15.55
N LYS A 250 7.39 -4.24 -16.10
CA LYS A 250 7.91 -5.62 -16.03
C LYS A 250 9.21 -5.81 -16.82
N LYS A 251 9.38 -5.06 -17.90
CA LYS A 251 10.58 -5.13 -18.77
C LYS A 251 11.76 -4.37 -18.17
N ASP A 252 11.49 -3.23 -17.55
CA ASP A 252 12.49 -2.34 -16.98
C ASP A 252 12.04 -1.77 -15.62
N PRO A 253 12.19 -2.54 -14.53
CA PRO A 253 11.80 -2.10 -13.20
C PRO A 253 12.56 -0.86 -12.67
N HIS A 254 13.73 -0.54 -13.24
CA HIS A 254 14.53 0.62 -12.77
C HIS A 254 13.85 1.95 -13.10
N ASN A 255 13.10 2.01 -14.21
CA ASN A 255 12.34 3.20 -14.63
C ASN A 255 10.87 3.13 -14.23
N ALA A 256 10.51 2.25 -13.27
CA ALA A 256 9.13 2.09 -12.85
C ALA A 256 8.52 3.37 -12.27
N GLU A 257 9.33 4.22 -11.62
CA GLU A 257 8.89 5.52 -11.11
C GLU A 257 8.38 6.44 -12.23
N GLU A 258 9.19 6.65 -13.26
CA GLU A 258 8.84 7.45 -14.45
C GLU A 258 7.57 6.92 -15.13
N PHE A 259 7.47 5.59 -15.32
CA PHE A 259 6.28 4.99 -15.94
C PHE A 259 5.00 5.19 -15.10
N GLY A 260 5.12 5.19 -13.77
CA GLY A 260 4.01 5.46 -12.85
C GLY A 260 3.52 6.91 -12.95
N HIS A 261 4.45 7.87 -13.01
CA HIS A 261 4.13 9.28 -13.21
C HIS A 261 3.49 9.53 -14.57
N GLU A 262 4.09 9.01 -15.65
CA GLU A 262 3.56 9.14 -17.01
C GLU A 262 2.16 8.52 -17.13
N LEU A 263 1.91 7.38 -16.47
CA LEU A 263 0.59 6.75 -16.40
C LEU A 263 -0.43 7.70 -15.75
N TYR A 264 -0.11 8.27 -14.60
CA TYR A 264 -1.00 9.20 -13.91
C TYR A 264 -1.33 10.43 -14.77
N GLU A 265 -0.30 11.12 -15.27
CA GLU A 265 -0.44 12.35 -16.06
C GLU A 265 -1.30 12.14 -17.31
N LYS A 266 -1.13 11.01 -18.00
CA LYS A 266 -1.88 10.72 -19.23
C LYS A 266 -3.33 10.27 -19.01
N THR A 267 -3.70 9.89 -17.80
CA THR A 267 -5.00 9.22 -17.55
C THR A 267 -5.91 9.96 -16.58
N ILE A 268 -5.39 10.88 -15.76
CA ILE A 268 -6.17 11.51 -14.70
C ILE A 268 -7.34 12.36 -15.22
N ASP A 269 -7.18 13.05 -16.35
CA ASP A 269 -8.25 13.86 -16.94
C ASP A 269 -9.34 12.99 -17.58
N ASP A 270 -8.95 11.91 -18.25
CA ASP A 270 -9.88 10.89 -18.76
C ASP A 270 -10.67 10.26 -17.59
N LEU A 271 -10.00 9.96 -16.47
CA LEU A 271 -10.67 9.38 -15.29
C LEU A 271 -11.68 10.38 -14.69
N LYS A 272 -11.32 11.66 -14.55
CA LYS A 272 -12.23 12.71 -14.07
C LYS A 272 -13.43 12.89 -15.00
N GLN A 273 -13.25 12.76 -16.31
CA GLN A 273 -14.36 12.80 -17.27
C GLN A 273 -15.32 11.63 -17.03
N VAL A 274 -14.80 10.41 -16.86
CA VAL A 274 -15.61 9.23 -16.54
C VAL A 274 -16.32 9.37 -15.20
N GLU A 275 -15.63 9.91 -14.18
CA GLU A 275 -16.21 10.20 -12.86
C GLU A 275 -17.40 11.15 -12.96
N LYS A 276 -17.25 12.24 -13.71
CA LYS A 276 -18.30 13.25 -13.89
C LYS A 276 -19.56 12.65 -14.52
N ILE A 277 -19.40 11.69 -15.43
CA ILE A 277 -20.50 11.07 -16.19
C ILE A 277 -21.18 9.94 -15.40
N LEU A 278 -20.39 9.02 -14.84
CA LEU A 278 -20.90 7.81 -14.20
C LEU A 278 -21.13 7.98 -12.69
N GLY A 279 -20.37 8.87 -12.05
CA GLY A 279 -20.32 9.05 -10.60
C GLY A 279 -19.43 8.02 -9.88
N THR A 280 -18.94 8.40 -8.70
CA THR A 280 -18.00 7.59 -7.90
C THR A 280 -18.59 6.27 -7.35
N ALA A 281 -19.92 6.17 -7.28
CA ALA A 281 -20.61 4.95 -6.84
C ALA A 281 -20.79 3.91 -7.96
N ASN A 282 -20.48 4.26 -9.21
CA ASN A 282 -20.66 3.37 -10.35
C ASN A 282 -19.60 2.26 -10.35
N ILE A 283 -20.03 1.01 -10.54
CA ILE A 283 -19.14 -0.17 -10.50
C ILE A 283 -18.04 -0.08 -11.57
N GLN A 284 -18.35 0.37 -12.78
CA GLN A 284 -17.38 0.50 -13.86
C GLN A 284 -16.30 1.53 -13.54
N TYR A 285 -16.70 2.67 -12.96
CA TYR A 285 -15.75 3.68 -12.48
C TYR A 285 -14.87 3.14 -11.35
N GLN A 286 -15.48 2.53 -10.32
CA GLN A 286 -14.73 1.97 -9.18
C GLN A 286 -13.71 0.92 -9.61
N MET A 287 -14.08 0.04 -10.54
CA MET A 287 -13.17 -0.93 -11.12
C MET A 287 -12.02 -0.26 -11.90
N LEU A 288 -12.32 0.75 -12.70
CA LEU A 288 -11.32 1.47 -13.50
C LEU A 288 -10.33 2.24 -12.61
N ALA A 289 -10.83 2.99 -11.63
CA ALA A 289 -10.03 3.71 -10.66
C ALA A 289 -9.13 2.75 -9.87
N SER A 290 -9.68 1.61 -9.43
CA SER A 290 -8.91 0.59 -8.71
C SER A 290 -7.84 -0.08 -9.58
N LYS A 291 -8.10 -0.32 -10.87
CA LYS A 291 -7.08 -0.80 -11.82
C LYS A 291 -5.96 0.21 -12.01
N LEU A 292 -6.31 1.49 -12.22
CA LEU A 292 -5.33 2.55 -12.45
C LEU A 292 -4.43 2.76 -11.23
N ALA A 293 -5.04 2.94 -10.05
CA ALA A 293 -4.31 3.10 -8.79
C ALA A 293 -3.45 1.87 -8.47
N GLY A 294 -3.97 0.66 -8.76
CA GLY A 294 -3.25 -0.58 -8.54
C GLY A 294 -1.97 -0.69 -9.37
N GLU A 295 -1.98 -0.24 -10.63
CA GLU A 295 -0.77 -0.26 -11.46
C GLU A 295 0.24 0.82 -11.05
N ILE A 296 -0.21 2.02 -10.65
CA ILE A 296 0.68 3.07 -10.11
C ILE A 296 1.31 2.59 -8.79
N LEU A 297 0.53 1.99 -7.90
CA LEU A 297 1.06 1.36 -6.68
C LEU A 297 2.11 0.30 -7.02
N GLN A 298 1.86 -0.52 -8.04
CA GLN A 298 2.81 -1.55 -8.43
C GLN A 298 4.10 -0.95 -9.01
N CYS A 299 4.03 0.20 -9.69
CA CYS A 299 5.21 0.97 -10.09
C CYS A 299 6.04 1.41 -8.88
N ALA A 300 5.39 1.93 -7.83
CA ALA A 300 6.05 2.32 -6.58
C ALA A 300 6.79 1.14 -5.93
N ILE A 301 6.11 -0.01 -5.84
CA ILE A 301 6.65 -1.23 -5.22
C ILE A 301 7.87 -1.75 -6.00
N GLU A 302 7.80 -1.81 -7.33
CA GLU A 302 8.93 -2.31 -8.13
C GLU A 302 10.12 -1.36 -8.05
N PHE A 303 9.91 -0.06 -8.18
CA PHE A 303 10.96 0.94 -8.05
C PHE A 303 11.64 0.84 -6.68
N PHE A 304 10.85 0.80 -5.61
CA PHE A 304 11.36 0.66 -4.25
C PHE A 304 12.18 -0.62 -4.08
N ASN A 305 11.68 -1.76 -4.56
CA ASN A 305 12.37 -3.05 -4.43
C ASN A 305 13.70 -3.12 -5.19
N VAL A 306 13.80 -2.45 -6.35
CA VAL A 306 15.04 -2.39 -7.14
C VAL A 306 16.12 -1.66 -6.35
N PHE A 307 15.79 -0.52 -5.75
CA PHE A 307 16.78 0.38 -5.17
C PHE A 307 16.92 0.30 -3.64
N ILE A 308 16.12 -0.52 -2.93
CA ILE A 308 16.20 -0.63 -1.46
C ILE A 308 17.59 -1.07 -0.95
N LYS A 309 18.38 -1.76 -1.79
CA LYS A 309 19.76 -2.19 -1.49
C LYS A 309 20.81 -1.36 -2.21
N ASP A 310 20.40 -0.34 -2.96
CA ASP A 310 21.32 0.53 -3.67
C ASP A 310 22.03 1.46 -2.67
N ASP A 311 23.30 1.73 -2.93
CA ASP A 311 24.13 2.56 -2.06
C ASP A 311 24.14 4.03 -2.47
N GLU A 312 23.76 4.34 -3.71
CA GLU A 312 23.78 5.67 -4.30
C GLU A 312 22.40 6.32 -4.28
N LEU A 313 21.32 5.56 -4.52
CA LEU A 313 19.95 6.07 -4.60
C LEU A 313 19.07 5.52 -3.45
N ASP A 314 18.45 6.41 -2.67
CA ASP A 314 17.40 6.03 -1.71
C ASP A 314 16.04 6.20 -2.38
N PRO A 315 15.26 5.12 -2.61
CA PRO A 315 14.00 5.21 -3.35
C PRO A 315 12.80 5.69 -2.53
N GLY A 316 12.99 6.01 -1.25
CA GLY A 316 11.89 6.20 -0.31
C GLY A 316 10.91 7.31 -0.68
N GLU A 317 11.41 8.52 -0.96
CA GLU A 317 10.56 9.69 -1.21
C GLU A 317 9.81 9.58 -2.55
N GLU A 318 10.51 9.12 -3.59
CA GLU A 318 9.95 8.94 -4.92
C GLU A 318 8.88 7.83 -4.93
N ALA A 319 9.12 6.72 -4.23
CA ALA A 319 8.12 5.66 -4.10
C ALA A 319 6.88 6.14 -3.29
N ILE A 320 7.07 6.97 -2.25
CA ILE A 320 5.94 7.61 -1.54
C ILE A 320 5.17 8.53 -2.46
N GLY A 321 5.84 9.31 -3.32
CA GLY A 321 5.19 10.16 -4.32
C GLY A 321 4.22 9.38 -5.19
N LEU A 322 4.61 8.20 -5.68
CA LEU A 322 3.70 7.33 -6.43
C LEU A 322 2.56 6.74 -5.58
N CYS A 323 2.82 6.37 -4.33
CA CYS A 323 1.78 5.91 -3.41
C CYS A 323 0.72 7.01 -3.16
N ASP A 324 1.15 8.26 -3.00
CA ASP A 324 0.26 9.41 -2.85
C ASP A 324 -0.56 9.64 -4.13
N LEU A 325 0.06 9.56 -5.31
CA LEU A 325 -0.68 9.62 -6.57
C LEU A 325 -1.74 8.52 -6.67
N ALA A 326 -1.38 7.27 -6.33
CA ALA A 326 -2.31 6.15 -6.30
C ALA A 326 -3.47 6.41 -5.33
N LYS A 327 -3.20 7.02 -4.17
CA LYS A 327 -4.22 7.38 -3.18
C LYS A 327 -5.18 8.45 -3.71
N THR A 328 -4.69 9.45 -4.44
CA THR A 328 -5.55 10.53 -5.00
C THR A 328 -6.59 10.03 -6.02
N ILE A 329 -6.37 8.85 -6.61
CA ILE A 329 -7.31 8.24 -7.57
C ILE A 329 -8.60 7.77 -6.90
N GLY A 330 -8.58 7.49 -5.59
CA GLY A 330 -9.78 7.06 -4.86
C GLY A 330 -10.19 5.62 -5.18
N ALA A 331 -9.21 4.70 -5.23
CA ALA A 331 -9.50 3.26 -5.29
C ALA A 331 -10.31 2.81 -4.07
N THR A 332 -10.96 1.64 -4.17
CA THR A 332 -11.79 1.11 -3.08
C THR A 332 -11.46 -0.35 -2.78
N GLY A 333 -11.79 -0.81 -1.57
CA GLY A 333 -11.61 -2.21 -1.16
C GLY A 333 -10.14 -2.58 -1.04
N GLN A 334 -9.76 -3.76 -1.56
CA GLN A 334 -8.42 -4.33 -1.35
C GLN A 334 -7.28 -3.47 -1.91
N ILE A 335 -7.53 -2.69 -2.96
CA ILE A 335 -6.48 -1.83 -3.53
C ILE A 335 -6.18 -0.66 -2.59
N ASP A 336 -7.20 -0.08 -1.98
CA ASP A 336 -7.05 1.03 -1.02
C ASP A 336 -6.24 0.57 0.21
N GLU A 337 -6.62 -0.57 0.81
CA GLU A 337 -5.86 -1.18 1.92
C GLU A 337 -4.40 -1.45 1.53
N ARG A 338 -4.16 -1.96 0.32
CA ARG A 338 -2.78 -2.20 -0.18
C ARG A 338 -1.99 -0.91 -0.36
N ILE A 339 -2.63 0.18 -0.80
CA ILE A 339 -1.98 1.49 -0.90
C ILE A 339 -1.57 1.95 0.50
N GLU A 340 -2.47 1.88 1.47
CA GLU A 340 -2.19 2.28 2.86
C GLU A 340 -1.05 1.47 3.49
N ASP A 341 -1.13 0.13 3.43
CA ASP A 341 -0.12 -0.77 3.99
C ASP A 341 1.27 -0.56 3.36
N THR A 342 1.30 -0.37 2.03
CA THR A 342 2.56 -0.13 1.30
C THR A 342 3.13 1.24 1.67
N THR A 343 2.28 2.28 1.71
CA THR A 343 2.67 3.63 2.11
C THR A 343 3.25 3.63 3.52
N GLU A 344 2.61 2.96 4.49
CA GLU A 344 3.13 2.86 5.85
C GLU A 344 4.49 2.13 5.89
N THR A 345 4.64 1.07 5.10
CA THR A 345 5.89 0.30 5.02
C THR A 345 7.05 1.14 4.48
N ILE A 346 6.82 1.88 3.39
CA ILE A 346 7.84 2.75 2.80
C ILE A 346 8.07 3.98 3.67
N GLN A 347 7.05 4.52 4.35
CA GLN A 347 7.22 5.66 5.24
C GLN A 347 8.13 5.31 6.43
N LYS A 348 8.00 4.12 7.01
CA LYS A 348 8.94 3.62 8.04
C LYS A 348 10.37 3.58 7.52
N TRP A 349 10.57 3.26 6.24
CA TRP A 349 11.88 3.36 5.60
C TRP A 349 12.31 4.83 5.50
N VAL A 350 11.49 5.74 4.98
CA VAL A 350 11.84 7.18 4.92
C VAL A 350 12.23 7.72 6.29
N ASP A 351 11.43 7.46 7.32
CA ASP A 351 11.66 7.93 8.70
C ASP A 351 12.97 7.38 9.30
N GLY A 352 13.32 6.13 8.96
CA GLY A 352 14.54 5.46 9.40
C GLY A 352 15.83 5.90 8.67
N LYS A 353 15.76 6.86 7.74
CA LYS A 353 16.90 7.28 6.91
C LYS A 353 18.12 7.71 7.73
N SER A 354 17.90 8.54 8.74
CA SER A 354 18.99 9.04 9.60
C SER A 354 19.73 7.91 10.32
N GLU A 355 19.01 6.89 10.81
CA GLU A 355 19.59 5.72 11.46
C GLU A 355 20.36 4.83 10.47
N ARG A 356 19.82 4.62 9.26
CA ARG A 356 20.51 3.88 8.19
C ARG A 356 21.81 4.55 7.78
N GLU A 357 21.80 5.86 7.58
CA GLU A 357 23.00 6.64 7.23
C GLU A 357 24.04 6.64 8.34
N ALA A 358 23.60 6.71 9.61
CA ALA A 358 24.50 6.56 10.76
C ALA A 358 25.15 5.17 10.77
N TYR A 359 24.36 4.11 10.58
CA TYR A 359 24.87 2.74 10.52
C TYR A 359 25.85 2.50 9.36
N LYS A 360 25.58 3.03 8.15
CA LYS A 360 26.49 2.92 6.98
C LYS A 360 27.90 3.41 7.28
N LYS A 361 28.07 4.46 8.09
CA LYS A 361 29.39 5.01 8.47
C LYS A 361 30.24 4.03 9.29
N VAL A 362 29.58 3.11 9.98
CA VAL A 362 30.19 2.19 10.95
C VAL A 362 30.06 0.71 10.58
N ALA A 363 29.40 0.40 9.45
CA ALA A 363 29.10 -0.95 9.00
C ALA A 363 30.34 -1.85 8.95
N ASN A 364 31.46 -1.33 8.42
CA ASN A 364 32.73 -2.07 8.32
C ASN A 364 33.27 -2.52 9.69
N GLU A 365 33.19 -1.65 10.71
CA GLU A 365 33.62 -2.00 12.06
C GLU A 365 32.68 -3.01 12.72
N CYS A 366 31.37 -2.81 12.57
CA CYS A 366 30.34 -3.71 13.10
C CYS A 366 30.46 -5.12 12.47
N GLU A 367 30.64 -5.22 11.15
CA GLU A 367 30.77 -6.49 10.44
C GLU A 367 32.04 -7.24 10.85
N TYR A 368 33.17 -6.55 10.98
CA TYR A 368 34.40 -7.16 11.48
C TYR A 368 34.21 -7.77 12.87
N ILE A 369 33.60 -7.02 13.79
CA ILE A 369 33.37 -7.49 15.17
C ILE A 369 32.42 -8.69 15.15
N ASN A 370 31.36 -8.65 14.35
CA ASN A 370 30.40 -9.74 14.24
C ASN A 370 31.06 -11.03 13.71
N ASN A 371 31.93 -10.92 12.71
CA ASN A 371 32.69 -12.06 12.19
C ASN A 371 33.62 -12.67 13.26
N GLU A 372 34.28 -11.84 14.08
CA GLU A 372 35.10 -12.33 15.19
C GLU A 372 34.27 -13.00 16.30
N LEU A 373 33.04 -12.52 16.55
CA LEU A 373 32.10 -13.16 17.47
C LEU A 373 31.63 -14.53 16.96
N LEU A 374 31.37 -14.67 15.66
CA LEU A 374 30.99 -15.95 15.04
C LEU A 374 32.12 -16.99 15.13
N LEU A 375 33.35 -16.61 14.77
CA LEU A 375 34.54 -17.48 14.90
C LEU A 375 34.75 -17.95 16.35
N CYS A 376 34.40 -17.10 17.30
CA CYS A 376 34.46 -17.39 18.72
C CYS A 376 33.39 -18.38 19.19
N ASN A 377 32.17 -18.33 18.63
CA ASN A 377 31.11 -19.29 18.96
C ASN A 377 31.44 -20.72 18.51
N ASP A 378 32.16 -20.88 17.40
CA ASP A 378 32.59 -22.20 16.90
C ASP A 378 33.82 -22.75 17.64
N SER A 379 34.48 -21.90 18.43
CA SER A 379 35.69 -22.26 19.18
C SER A 379 35.35 -22.78 20.58
N ARG A 380 36.18 -23.69 21.11
CA ARG A 380 36.04 -24.16 22.50
C ARG A 380 36.10 -22.96 23.48
N PRO A 381 35.13 -22.81 24.40
CA PRO A 381 35.17 -21.75 25.41
C PRO A 381 36.45 -21.82 26.26
N SER A 382 37.22 -20.73 26.25
CA SER A 382 38.41 -20.56 27.11
C SER A 382 38.71 -19.09 27.39
N ILE A 383 39.38 -18.81 28.50
CA ILE A 383 39.93 -17.52 28.90
C ILE A 383 40.92 -17.02 27.85
N GLN A 384 41.64 -17.92 27.17
CA GLN A 384 42.54 -17.55 26.07
C GLN A 384 41.75 -17.03 24.86
N ASN A 385 40.68 -17.71 24.47
CA ASN A 385 39.83 -17.27 23.36
C ASN A 385 39.07 -15.98 23.71
N ALA A 386 38.58 -15.85 24.95
CA ALA A 386 38.01 -14.60 25.45
C ALA A 386 39.02 -13.44 25.35
N ARG A 387 40.28 -13.68 25.73
CA ARG A 387 41.35 -12.67 25.59
C ARG A 387 41.61 -12.30 24.14
N LEU A 388 41.61 -13.28 23.24
CA LEU A 388 41.81 -13.05 21.81
C LEU A 388 40.67 -12.22 21.22
N LEU A 389 39.41 -12.55 21.57
CA LEU A 389 38.23 -11.79 21.16
C LEU A 389 38.35 -10.33 21.59
N ILE A 390 38.59 -10.07 22.89
CA ILE A 390 38.78 -8.70 23.39
C ILE A 390 39.90 -7.99 22.65
N LYS A 391 41.06 -8.63 22.48
CA LYS A 391 42.22 -8.04 21.79
C LYS A 391 41.91 -7.65 20.35
N LYS A 392 41.12 -8.44 19.62
CA LYS A 392 40.76 -8.16 18.22
C LYS A 392 39.65 -7.12 18.09
N CYS A 393 38.66 -7.16 18.97
CA CYS A 393 37.51 -6.27 18.92
C CYS A 393 37.81 -4.88 19.52
N GLU A 394 38.70 -4.75 20.50
CA GLU A 394 38.97 -3.48 21.19
C GLU A 394 39.39 -2.33 20.24
N PRO A 395 40.33 -2.51 19.29
CA PRO A 395 40.66 -1.45 18.33
C PRO A 395 39.49 -1.05 17.44
N LYS A 396 38.64 -2.01 17.06
CA LYS A 396 37.47 -1.78 16.22
C LYS A 396 36.32 -1.12 16.98
N LEU A 397 36.13 -1.47 18.24
CA LEU A 397 35.21 -0.78 19.16
C LEU A 397 35.65 0.67 19.40
N LEU A 398 36.95 0.96 19.48
CA LEU A 398 37.44 2.33 19.58
C LEU A 398 37.20 3.12 18.30
N GLN A 399 37.45 2.52 17.13
CA GLN A 399 37.12 3.13 15.84
C GLN A 399 35.61 3.40 15.72
N LEU A 400 34.79 2.43 16.12
CA LEU A 400 33.34 2.53 16.20
C LEU A 400 32.94 3.73 17.07
N LYS A 401 33.41 3.79 18.32
CA LYS A 401 33.17 4.90 19.25
C LYS A 401 33.55 6.27 18.69
N THR A 402 34.66 6.36 17.94
CA THR A 402 35.07 7.65 17.36
C THR A 402 34.17 8.10 16.21
N LYS A 403 33.54 7.16 15.49
CA LYS A 403 32.62 7.44 14.39
C LYS A 403 31.19 7.67 14.86
N ASP A 404 30.77 6.92 15.88
CA ASP A 404 29.45 6.95 16.49
C ASP A 404 29.56 6.39 17.91
N ASP A 405 29.40 7.23 18.95
CA ASP A 405 29.37 6.79 20.35
C ASP A 405 27.95 6.45 20.84
N GLY A 406 27.00 6.38 19.92
CA GLY A 406 25.59 6.08 20.17
C GLY A 406 25.30 4.60 20.34
N LYS A 407 24.05 4.24 20.02
CA LYS A 407 23.50 2.90 20.25
C LYS A 407 24.28 1.77 19.57
N PRO A 408 24.72 1.87 18.30
CA PRO A 408 25.48 0.80 17.64
C PRO A 408 26.79 0.46 18.37
N TYR A 409 27.48 1.46 18.91
CA TYR A 409 28.69 1.26 19.70
C TYR A 409 28.41 0.48 20.99
N ILE A 410 27.45 0.95 21.79
CA ILE A 410 27.12 0.32 23.08
C ILE A 410 26.59 -1.10 22.88
N ASP A 411 25.70 -1.33 21.91
CA ASP A 411 25.14 -2.66 21.63
C ASP A 411 26.23 -3.64 21.17
N THR A 412 27.16 -3.20 20.31
CA THR A 412 28.28 -4.02 19.84
C THR A 412 29.26 -4.31 20.97
N SER A 413 29.53 -3.33 21.83
CA SER A 413 30.41 -3.53 22.99
C SER A 413 29.78 -4.50 24.01
N ASP A 414 28.48 -4.39 24.25
CA ASP A 414 27.71 -5.31 25.09
C ASP A 414 27.84 -6.76 24.59
N LEU A 415 27.71 -7.01 23.28
CA LEU A 415 27.87 -8.35 22.71
C LEU A 415 29.27 -8.92 22.96
N VAL A 416 30.32 -8.13 22.70
CA VAL A 416 31.71 -8.53 22.92
C VAL A 416 31.97 -8.86 24.39
N VAL A 417 31.48 -8.02 25.31
CA VAL A 417 31.61 -8.22 26.76
C VAL A 417 30.87 -9.49 27.20
N ASN A 418 29.64 -9.70 26.74
CA ASN A 418 28.82 -10.85 27.14
C ASN A 418 29.42 -12.17 26.63
N VAL A 419 29.88 -12.24 25.38
CA VAL A 419 30.52 -13.45 24.83
C VAL A 419 31.84 -13.76 25.54
N ALA A 420 32.70 -12.75 25.73
CA ALA A 420 33.96 -12.93 26.46
C ALA A 420 33.71 -13.42 27.89
N MET A 421 32.69 -12.86 28.56
CA MET A 421 32.34 -13.26 29.93
C MET A 421 31.77 -14.69 29.98
N GLY A 422 30.93 -15.06 29.02
CA GLY A 422 30.40 -16.42 28.88
C GLY A 422 31.51 -17.46 28.75
N MET A 423 32.54 -17.17 27.94
CA MET A 423 33.70 -18.05 27.79
C MET A 423 34.51 -18.23 29.09
N ILE A 424 34.73 -17.13 29.83
CA ILE A 424 35.45 -17.16 31.11
C ILE A 424 34.69 -18.02 32.11
N VAL A 425 33.38 -17.79 32.25
CA VAL A 425 32.53 -18.54 33.18
C VAL A 425 32.47 -20.02 32.81
N ALA A 426 32.30 -20.33 31.51
CA ALA A 426 32.27 -21.71 31.04
C ALA A 426 33.57 -22.47 31.36
N GLU A 427 34.73 -21.89 31.10
CA GLU A 427 36.00 -22.55 31.42
C GLU A 427 36.21 -22.74 32.93
N LEU A 428 35.82 -21.74 33.74
CA LEU A 428 35.94 -21.84 35.19
C LEU A 428 35.00 -22.92 35.76
N ASN A 429 33.74 -22.96 35.31
CA ASN A 429 32.79 -23.98 35.72
C ASN A 429 33.30 -25.38 35.35
N SER A 430 33.78 -25.59 34.11
CA SER A 430 34.37 -26.87 33.70
C SER A 430 35.60 -27.27 34.53
N ALA A 431 36.43 -26.29 34.94
CA ALA A 431 37.59 -26.54 35.78
C ALA A 431 37.22 -26.84 37.24
N GLN A 432 36.09 -26.32 37.73
CA GLN A 432 35.56 -26.58 39.07
C GLN A 432 34.82 -27.93 39.14
N GLU A 433 34.04 -28.29 38.12
CA GLU A 433 33.29 -29.55 38.07
C GLU A 433 34.20 -30.78 38.09
N ASN A 434 35.32 -30.72 37.35
CA ASN A 434 36.29 -31.81 37.26
C ASN A 434 37.45 -31.70 38.28
N PHE A 435 37.23 -30.98 39.38
CA PHE A 435 38.29 -30.63 40.31
C PHE A 435 38.77 -31.82 41.14
N THR A 436 40.09 -32.04 41.14
CA THR A 436 40.77 -32.89 42.12
C THR A 436 41.75 -32.07 42.97
N PRO A 437 42.02 -32.45 44.24
CA PRO A 437 42.93 -31.68 45.11
C PRO A 437 44.35 -31.44 44.55
N SER A 438 44.83 -32.29 43.63
CA SER A 438 46.12 -32.11 42.94
C SER A 438 46.11 -30.99 41.90
N GLN A 439 44.95 -30.52 41.46
CA GLN A 439 44.77 -29.48 40.43
C GLN A 439 44.56 -28.08 41.01
N ILE A 440 44.64 -27.91 42.34
CA ILE A 440 44.38 -26.62 43.02
C ILE A 440 45.25 -25.47 42.51
N ASP A 441 46.51 -25.75 42.18
CA ASP A 441 47.44 -24.75 41.65
C ASP A 441 47.05 -24.32 40.21
N SER A 442 46.54 -25.27 39.40
CA SER A 442 46.03 -24.99 38.04
C SER A 442 44.73 -24.18 38.08
N LEU A 443 43.80 -24.53 38.98
CA LEU A 443 42.55 -23.79 39.17
C LEU A 443 42.83 -22.35 39.66
N SER A 444 43.77 -22.18 40.60
CA SER A 444 44.20 -20.86 41.07
C SER A 444 44.84 -20.02 39.94
N ALA A 445 45.64 -20.64 39.08
CA ALA A 445 46.19 -19.97 37.91
C ALA A 445 45.09 -19.53 36.93
N LYS A 446 44.07 -20.37 36.65
CA LYS A 446 42.93 -20.00 35.80
C LYS A 446 42.10 -18.87 36.40
N LEU A 447 41.80 -18.92 37.69
CA LEU A 447 41.09 -17.85 38.41
C LEU A 447 41.87 -16.52 38.36
N SER A 448 43.19 -16.57 38.48
CA SER A 448 44.05 -15.39 38.32
C SER A 448 44.02 -14.84 36.89
N GLN A 449 44.05 -15.70 35.87
CA GLN A 449 43.93 -15.28 34.47
C GLN A 449 42.56 -14.67 34.17
N ALA A 450 41.49 -15.28 34.67
CA ALA A 450 40.13 -14.76 34.55
C ALA A 450 40.01 -13.38 35.22
N ARG A 451 40.49 -13.23 36.46
CA ARG A 451 40.47 -11.96 37.19
C ARG A 451 41.17 -10.84 36.42
N ASN A 452 42.35 -11.11 35.84
CA ASN A 452 43.08 -10.12 35.06
C ASN A 452 42.32 -9.71 33.79
N LEU A 453 41.75 -10.68 33.07
CA LEU A 453 40.97 -10.38 31.86
C LEU A 453 39.69 -9.61 32.20
N ILE A 454 39.01 -9.97 33.27
CA ILE A 454 37.80 -9.26 33.70
C ILE A 454 38.11 -7.81 34.12
N ALA A 455 39.28 -7.55 34.71
CA ALA A 455 39.71 -6.18 35.00
C ALA A 455 39.87 -5.34 33.72
N THR A 456 40.26 -5.95 32.60
CA THR A 456 40.26 -5.32 31.28
C THR A 456 38.82 -5.09 30.79
N ILE A 457 37.98 -6.13 30.80
CA ILE A 457 36.58 -6.06 30.36
C ILE A 457 35.79 -4.97 31.12
N ARG A 458 36.03 -4.83 32.43
CA ARG A 458 35.37 -3.83 33.28
C ARG A 458 35.63 -2.38 32.84
N ARG A 459 36.71 -2.11 32.09
CA ARG A 459 37.06 -0.78 31.59
C ARG A 459 36.41 -0.47 30.23
N MET A 460 35.81 -1.45 29.58
CA MET A 460 35.08 -1.24 28.33
C MET A 460 33.75 -0.55 28.62
N ASP A 461 33.28 0.26 27.67
CA ASP A 461 31.94 0.83 27.75
C ASP A 461 30.90 -0.27 27.51
N MET A 462 29.79 -0.20 28.22
CA MET A 462 28.70 -1.19 28.15
C MET A 462 27.45 -0.60 28.78
N SER A 463 26.29 -1.16 28.46
CA SER A 463 25.03 -0.78 29.08
C SER A 463 25.03 -1.09 30.58
N SER A 464 24.20 -0.35 31.32
CA SER A 464 23.99 -0.58 32.76
C SER A 464 23.58 -2.03 33.08
N ALA A 465 22.77 -2.65 32.20
CA ALA A 465 22.33 -4.04 32.36
C ALA A 465 23.51 -5.02 32.24
N THR A 466 24.33 -4.88 31.18
CA THR A 466 25.51 -5.72 30.97
C THR A 466 26.55 -5.52 32.08
N LYS A 467 26.75 -4.27 32.53
CA LYS A 467 27.61 -3.96 33.67
C LYS A 467 27.18 -4.66 34.96
N ASN A 468 25.89 -4.67 35.26
CA ASN A 468 25.37 -5.34 36.46
C ASN A 468 25.60 -6.85 36.41
N ARG A 469 25.35 -7.50 35.25
CA ARG A 469 25.64 -8.93 35.06
C ARG A 469 27.13 -9.24 35.23
N LEU A 470 28.00 -8.40 34.66
CA LEU A 470 29.45 -8.51 34.82
C LEU A 470 29.85 -8.43 36.31
N LEU A 471 29.31 -7.46 37.06
CA LEU A 471 29.60 -7.29 38.48
C LEU A 471 29.16 -8.49 39.34
N THR A 472 28.00 -9.08 39.06
CA THR A 472 27.54 -10.30 39.74
C THR A 472 28.52 -11.45 39.51
N ASN A 473 28.92 -11.69 38.26
CA ASN A 473 29.86 -12.75 37.92
C ASN A 473 31.27 -12.50 38.49
N ILE A 474 31.73 -11.24 38.51
CA ILE A 474 32.98 -10.83 39.18
C ILE A 474 32.95 -11.22 40.65
N THR A 475 31.86 -10.91 41.34
CA THR A 475 31.73 -11.16 42.77
C THR A 475 31.85 -12.65 43.08
N SER A 476 31.19 -13.50 42.29
CA SER A 476 31.30 -14.96 42.38
C SER A 476 32.73 -15.43 42.15
N ILE A 477 33.39 -15.00 41.06
CA ILE A 477 34.76 -15.42 40.72
C ILE A 477 35.77 -14.97 41.77
N VAL A 478 35.67 -13.72 42.25
CA VAL A 478 36.53 -13.19 43.31
C VAL A 478 36.34 -13.96 44.61
N SER A 479 35.08 -14.28 44.97
CA SER A 479 34.81 -15.10 46.16
C SER A 479 35.44 -16.50 46.04
N SER A 480 35.37 -17.13 44.86
CA SER A 480 36.04 -18.42 44.60
C SER A 480 37.56 -18.31 44.66
N ASP A 481 38.16 -17.26 44.10
CA ASP A 481 39.61 -17.00 44.15
C ASP A 481 40.11 -16.87 45.60
N VAL A 482 39.38 -16.13 46.45
CA VAL A 482 39.70 -15.99 47.88
C VAL A 482 39.64 -17.34 48.60
N GLN A 483 38.59 -18.14 48.38
CA GLN A 483 38.45 -19.45 49.00
C GLN A 483 39.56 -20.42 48.56
N ILE A 484 39.89 -20.46 47.26
CA ILE A 484 40.96 -21.31 46.73
C ILE A 484 42.33 -20.87 47.27
N LYS A 485 42.62 -19.57 47.32
CA LYS A 485 43.87 -19.05 47.91
C LYS A 485 44.00 -19.43 49.39
N ALA A 486 42.94 -19.25 50.17
CA ALA A 486 42.92 -19.67 51.57
C ALA A 486 43.14 -21.20 51.72
N ALA A 487 42.57 -22.01 50.82
CA ALA A 487 42.80 -23.45 50.80
C ALA A 487 44.25 -23.83 50.45
N ILE A 488 44.89 -23.11 49.51
CA ILE A 488 46.31 -23.28 49.15
C ILE A 488 47.21 -22.89 50.33
N GLU A 489 46.93 -21.77 51.00
CA GLU A 489 47.67 -21.33 52.20
C GLU A 489 47.53 -22.33 53.36
N LYS A 490 46.33 -22.91 53.54
CA LYS A 490 46.11 -23.99 54.52
C LYS A 490 46.89 -25.26 54.14
N ARG A 491 46.95 -25.61 52.86
CA ARG A 491 47.73 -26.74 52.34
C ARG A 491 49.23 -26.56 52.64
N SER A 492 49.80 -25.41 52.27
CA SER A 492 51.22 -25.11 52.41
C SER A 492 51.66 -24.91 53.86
N SER A 493 50.77 -24.47 54.76
CA SER A 493 51.06 -24.33 56.18
C SER A 493 51.01 -25.65 56.98
N SER A 494 50.40 -26.72 56.44
CA SER A 494 50.15 -27.97 57.19
C SER A 494 51.33 -28.97 57.18
N CYS A 495 51.83 -29.37 58.35
CA CYS A 495 52.86 -30.43 58.46
C CYS A 495 52.21 -31.83 58.44
N TYR A 496 51.87 -32.34 57.24
CA TYR A 496 51.16 -33.61 57.02
C TYR A 496 51.57 -34.80 57.90
N ILE A 497 52.86 -35.17 57.93
CA ILE A 497 53.35 -36.35 58.68
C ILE A 497 53.27 -36.10 60.19
N ALA A 498 53.61 -34.89 60.64
CA ALA A 498 53.54 -34.53 62.06
C ALA A 498 52.08 -34.48 62.54
N THR A 499 51.18 -33.85 61.79
CA THR A 499 49.74 -33.81 62.10
C THR A 499 49.15 -35.22 62.16
N MET A 500 49.53 -36.12 61.25
CA MET A 500 49.13 -37.54 61.30
C MET A 500 49.66 -38.24 62.55
N ALA A 501 50.93 -38.04 62.91
CA ALA A 501 51.56 -38.72 64.05
C ALA A 501 51.07 -38.22 65.42
N TYR A 502 50.76 -36.93 65.54
CA TYR A 502 50.30 -36.29 66.78
C TYR A 502 48.77 -36.18 66.89
N GLY A 503 48.04 -36.45 65.80
CA GLY A 503 46.58 -36.52 65.77
C GLY A 503 45.85 -35.17 65.75
N SER A 504 46.56 -34.05 65.91
CA SER A 504 45.98 -32.71 65.83
C SER A 504 46.91 -31.73 65.13
N TYR A 505 46.34 -30.88 64.28
CA TYR A 505 47.05 -29.80 63.60
C TYR A 505 47.56 -28.73 64.59
N GLU A 506 46.85 -28.56 65.71
CA GLU A 506 47.19 -27.61 66.78
C GLU A 506 47.98 -28.26 67.93
N HIS A 507 48.49 -29.48 67.73
CA HIS A 507 49.28 -30.13 68.77
C HIS A 507 50.59 -29.33 69.02
N PRO A 508 50.99 -29.06 70.28
CA PRO A 508 52.15 -28.20 70.58
C PRO A 508 53.45 -28.61 69.87
N GLN A 509 53.66 -29.92 69.74
CA GLN A 509 54.81 -30.49 69.01
C GLN A 509 54.75 -30.27 67.49
N VAL A 510 53.56 -30.22 66.90
CA VAL A 510 53.37 -29.87 65.48
C VAL A 510 53.65 -28.38 65.25
N LEU A 511 53.26 -27.52 66.20
CA LEU A 511 53.52 -26.08 66.14
C LEU A 511 55.03 -25.78 66.14
N ILE A 512 55.81 -26.43 67.00
CA ILE A 512 57.28 -26.28 67.03
C ILE A 512 57.91 -26.67 65.68
N LEU A 513 57.47 -27.78 65.08
CA LEU A 513 57.99 -28.23 63.78
C LEU A 513 57.61 -27.26 62.65
N ARG A 514 56.43 -26.64 62.72
CA ARG A 514 56.01 -25.59 61.77
C ARG A 514 56.86 -24.34 61.93
N GLU A 515 57.09 -23.89 63.16
CA GLU A 515 57.94 -22.74 63.46
C GLU A 515 59.38 -22.96 62.97
N TYR A 516 59.93 -24.15 63.20
CA TYR A 516 61.24 -24.55 62.69
C TYR A 516 61.31 -24.55 61.15
N ARG A 517 60.27 -25.09 60.50
CA ARG A 517 60.13 -25.06 59.04
C ARG A 517 60.14 -23.62 58.52
N ASP A 518 59.33 -22.77 59.13
CA ASP A 518 59.05 -21.41 58.66
C ASP A 518 60.18 -20.44 58.97
N HIS A 519 60.89 -20.58 60.08
CA HIS A 519 61.91 -19.64 60.51
C HIS A 519 63.36 -20.11 60.30
N LYS A 520 63.63 -21.43 60.23
CA LYS A 520 64.99 -21.96 60.02
C LYS A 520 65.16 -22.61 58.64
N LEU A 521 64.31 -23.57 58.28
CA LEU A 521 64.46 -24.30 57.01
C LEU A 521 64.19 -23.42 55.78
N SER A 522 63.15 -22.58 55.82
CA SER A 522 62.78 -21.71 54.69
C SER A 522 63.88 -20.70 54.29
N ARG A 523 64.81 -20.39 55.19
CA ARG A 523 65.88 -19.40 55.00
C ARG A 523 67.06 -19.92 54.18
N SER A 524 67.19 -21.24 53.99
CA SER A 524 68.28 -21.84 53.20
C SER A 524 67.78 -22.45 51.88
N THR A 525 68.64 -22.49 50.86
CA THR A 525 68.32 -23.11 49.56
C THR A 525 68.03 -24.61 49.69
N LEU A 526 68.85 -25.32 50.47
CA LEU A 526 68.64 -26.75 50.78
C LEU A 526 67.36 -26.98 51.57
N GLY A 527 67.06 -26.12 52.56
CA GLY A 527 65.82 -26.23 53.33
C GLY A 527 64.56 -25.98 52.49
N ARG A 528 64.59 -25.03 51.56
CA ARG A 528 63.49 -24.84 50.59
C ARG A 528 63.30 -26.04 49.66
N ALA A 529 64.39 -26.66 49.20
CA ALA A 529 64.33 -27.88 48.40
C ALA A 529 63.74 -29.05 49.20
N PHE A 530 64.13 -29.20 50.48
CA PHE A 530 63.58 -30.19 51.39
C PHE A 530 62.08 -29.99 51.61
N ILE A 531 61.63 -28.76 51.90
CA ILE A 531 60.21 -28.43 52.07
C ILE A 531 59.42 -28.83 50.82
N LYS A 532 59.93 -28.48 49.62
CA LYS A 532 59.26 -28.82 48.35
C LYS A 532 59.10 -30.34 48.18
N SER A 533 60.16 -31.12 48.42
CA SER A 533 60.11 -32.58 48.36
C SER A 533 59.18 -33.18 49.41
N TYR A 534 59.19 -32.63 50.63
CA TYR A 534 58.31 -33.02 51.72
C TYR A 534 56.84 -32.84 51.35
N TYR A 535 56.44 -31.69 50.82
CA TYR A 535 55.04 -31.43 50.41
C TYR A 535 54.60 -32.23 49.19
N ALA A 536 55.54 -32.65 48.33
CA ALA A 536 55.24 -33.52 47.20
C ALA A 536 54.97 -34.98 47.64
N ALA A 537 55.76 -35.52 48.58
CA ALA A 537 55.69 -36.93 48.96
C ALA A 537 54.81 -37.21 50.19
N SER A 538 54.73 -36.27 51.14
CA SER A 538 54.04 -36.48 52.43
C SER A 538 52.55 -36.85 52.33
N PRO A 539 51.73 -36.35 51.39
CA PRO A 539 50.32 -36.76 51.30
C PRO A 539 50.16 -38.26 51.01
N TYR A 540 51.02 -38.84 50.16
CA TYR A 540 51.02 -40.27 49.83
C TYR A 540 51.38 -41.11 51.06
N PHE A 541 52.42 -40.69 51.80
CA PHE A 541 52.81 -41.35 53.03
C PHE A 541 51.73 -41.30 54.10
N VAL A 542 51.01 -40.18 54.24
CA VAL A 542 49.92 -40.07 55.21
C VAL A 542 48.77 -41.04 54.88
N VAL A 543 48.38 -41.15 53.61
CA VAL A 543 47.33 -42.09 53.20
C VAL A 543 47.74 -43.55 53.46
N ALA A 544 48.99 -43.90 53.17
CA ALA A 544 49.51 -45.25 53.39
C ALA A 544 49.68 -45.59 54.87
N LEU A 545 50.04 -44.63 55.72
CA LEU A 545 50.47 -44.88 57.10
C LEU A 545 49.42 -44.54 58.17
N LYS A 546 48.37 -43.78 57.86
CA LYS A 546 47.40 -43.27 58.85
C LYS A 546 46.80 -44.34 59.77
N ASN A 547 46.60 -45.57 59.29
CA ASN A 547 45.98 -46.67 60.05
C ASN A 547 46.99 -47.59 60.75
N HIS A 548 48.30 -47.33 60.63
CA HIS A 548 49.35 -48.15 61.21
C HIS A 548 49.83 -47.59 62.55
N HIS A 549 49.11 -47.88 63.63
CA HIS A 549 49.39 -47.34 64.98
C HIS A 549 50.83 -47.56 65.47
N ARG A 550 51.46 -48.70 65.16
CA ARG A 550 52.85 -48.99 65.56
C ARG A 550 53.85 -48.10 64.83
N ILE A 551 53.67 -47.90 63.53
CA ILE A 551 54.54 -47.03 62.71
C ILE A 551 54.34 -45.57 63.14
N ASN A 552 53.10 -45.13 63.36
CA ASN A 552 52.83 -43.76 63.83
C ASN A 552 53.47 -43.48 65.19
N LYS A 553 53.51 -44.47 66.10
CA LYS A 553 54.23 -44.35 67.37
C LYS A 553 55.75 -44.20 67.18
N LEU A 554 56.34 -44.93 66.23
CA LEU A 554 57.77 -44.81 65.90
C LEU A 554 58.09 -43.44 65.28
N ILE A 555 57.29 -42.99 64.32
CA ILE A 555 57.40 -41.66 63.72
C ILE A 555 57.30 -40.59 64.82
N ARG A 556 56.34 -40.73 65.74
CA ARG A 556 56.17 -39.82 66.88
C ARG A 556 57.39 -39.80 67.79
N SER A 557 57.98 -40.96 68.09
CA SER A 557 59.21 -41.04 68.90
C SER A 557 60.40 -40.36 68.20
N ALA A 558 60.60 -40.59 66.90
CA ALA A 558 61.65 -39.94 66.14
C ALA A 558 61.47 -38.42 66.07
N LEU A 559 60.24 -37.96 65.81
CA LEU A 559 59.89 -36.53 65.83
C LEU A 559 60.08 -35.92 67.22
N ASN A 560 59.75 -36.64 68.31
CA ASN A 560 59.97 -36.16 69.68
C ASN A 560 61.45 -35.96 70.00
N ILE A 561 62.32 -36.88 69.57
CA ILE A 561 63.78 -36.76 69.75
C ILE A 561 64.27 -35.50 69.01
N PHE A 562 63.86 -35.33 67.76
CA PHE A 562 64.22 -34.17 66.96
C PHE A 562 63.70 -32.86 67.58
N ILE A 563 62.45 -32.82 68.03
CA ILE A 563 61.90 -31.66 68.74
C ILE A 563 62.67 -31.39 70.05
N GLY A 564 63.10 -32.43 70.76
CA GLY A 564 63.94 -32.32 71.94
C GLY A 564 65.26 -31.61 71.65
N SER A 565 65.92 -31.91 70.53
CA SER A 565 67.13 -31.20 70.11
C SER A 565 66.85 -29.75 69.69
N LEU A 566 65.68 -29.46 69.08
CA LEU A 566 65.31 -28.10 68.68
C LEU A 566 64.98 -27.17 69.83
N LYS A 567 64.64 -27.70 71.02
CA LYS A 567 64.39 -26.90 72.23
C LYS A 567 65.68 -26.57 73.00
N ASN A 568 66.78 -27.24 72.66
CA ASN A 568 68.09 -27.07 73.31
C ASN A 568 69.09 -26.29 72.43
N GLU A 569 68.67 -25.87 71.23
CA GLU A 569 69.27 -24.82 70.40
C GLU A 569 68.51 -23.51 70.60
#